data_AF-A0A4S1FU22-F1
#
_entry.id   AF-A0A4S1FU22-F1
#
_cell.length_a   1.000
_cell.length_b   1.000
_cell.length_c   1.000
_cell.angle_alpha   90.00
_cell.angle_beta   90.00
_cell.angle_gamma   90.00
#
_symmetry.space_group_name_H-M   'P 1'
#
loop_
_entity.id
_entity.type
_entity.pdbx_description
1 polymer ?
#
loop_
_entity_poly.entity_id
_entity_poly.type
_entity_poly.pdbx_seq_one_letter_code
_entity_poly.pdbx_strand_id
1 'polypeptide(L)'
;MSEAANIVADPARQENVTRILDCAERLFRHYGYGKTNVADIARELGMSPANIYRFFASKVEIHQAVCGRMLGASYAMAYEIMRLPISAEER
;
A
#
# COMPACT_ATOMS: atom_id res chain seq x y z
N MET A 1 27.81 14.73 2.27
CA MET A 1 27.52 13.62 1.33
C MET A 1 27.84 12.32 2.06
N SER A 2 26.92 11.42 2.39
CA SER A 2 25.49 11.31 2.12
C SER A 2 24.90 10.43 3.24
N GLU A 3 23.94 10.98 3.99
CA GLU A 3 22.58 10.49 4.32
C GLU A 3 22.15 9.03 4.05
N ALA A 4 23.07 8.08 3.88
CA ALA A 4 22.78 6.71 3.49
C ALA A 4 22.36 5.79 4.66
N ALA A 5 22.55 6.25 5.90
CA ALA A 5 22.34 5.43 7.11
C ALA A 5 20.99 5.65 7.81
N ASN A 6 20.16 6.61 7.36
CA ASN A 6 18.81 6.82 7.89
C ASN A 6 17.76 5.89 7.22
N ILE A 7 18.24 4.91 6.43
CA ILE A 7 17.48 4.00 5.56
C ILE A 7 17.35 2.62 6.20
N VAL A 8 17.15 2.57 7.52
CA VAL A 8 16.44 1.45 8.14
C VAL A 8 15.14 2.07 8.60
N ALA A 9 14.10 1.94 7.77
CA ALA A 9 12.79 2.50 8.05
C ALA A 9 12.39 2.18 9.50
N ASP A 10 12.04 3.20 10.26
CA ASP A 10 11.47 3.06 11.60
C ASP A 10 10.36 1.99 11.53
N PRO A 11 10.51 0.84 12.22
CA PRO A 11 9.56 -0.27 12.13
C PRO A 11 8.13 0.17 12.47
N ALA A 12 7.97 1.09 13.44
CA ALA A 12 6.67 1.63 13.81
C ALA A 12 6.10 2.54 12.70
N ARG A 13 6.95 3.27 11.99
CA ARG A 13 6.52 4.04 10.81
C ARG A 13 6.05 3.10 9.70
N GLN A 14 6.80 2.04 9.42
CA GLN A 14 6.45 1.08 8.37
C GLN A 14 5.16 0.31 8.70
N GLU A 15 4.96 -0.07 9.95
CA GLU A 15 3.71 -0.69 10.41
C GLU A 15 2.51 0.23 10.18
N ASN A 16 2.62 1.51 10.53
CA ASN A 16 1.56 2.49 10.28
C ASN A 16 1.29 2.68 8.79
N VAL A 17 2.32 2.72 7.95
CA VAL A 17 2.16 2.77 6.48
C VAL A 17 1.36 1.56 6.00
N THR A 18 1.72 0.35 6.44
CA THR A 18 0.99 -0.89 6.08
C THR A 18 -0.47 -0.82 6.51
N ARG A 19 -0.75 -0.44 7.77
CA ARG A 19 -2.12 -0.30 8.29
C ARG A 19 -2.96 0.71 7.50
N ILE A 20 -2.37 1.84 7.12
CA ILE A 20 -3.03 2.87 6.31
C ILE A 20 -3.39 2.31 4.93
N LEU A 21 -2.44 1.64 4.27
CA LEU A 21 -2.65 1.09 2.94
C LEU A 21 -3.66 -0.06 2.93
N ASP A 22 -3.63 -0.95 3.93
CA ASP A 22 -4.60 -2.06 4.05
C ASP A 22 -6.03 -1.53 4.27
N CYS A 23 -6.18 -0.52 5.14
CA CYS A 23 -7.46 0.13 5.36
C CYS A 23 -7.95 0.86 4.10
N ALA A 24 -7.07 1.60 3.43
CA ALA A 24 -7.40 2.33 2.21
C ALA A 24 -7.83 1.38 1.09
N GLU A 25 -7.10 0.28 0.85
CA GLU A 25 -7.45 -0.74 -0.13
C GLU A 25 -8.86 -1.29 0.14
N ARG A 26 -9.14 -1.69 1.39
CA ARG A 26 -10.45 -2.23 1.77
C ARG A 26 -11.58 -1.23 1.52
N LEU A 27 -11.40 0.04 1.93
CA LEU A 27 -12.41 1.07 1.72
C LEU A 27 -12.60 1.39 0.24
N PHE A 28 -11.52 1.49 -0.54
CA PHE A 28 -11.60 1.71 -1.99
C PHE A 28 -12.31 0.55 -2.70
N ARG A 29 -12.07 -0.71 -2.30
CA ARG A 29 -12.74 -1.88 -2.86
C ARG A 29 -14.22 -1.94 -2.51
N HIS A 30 -14.58 -1.55 -1.29
CA HIS A 30 -15.96 -1.67 -0.81
C HIS A 30 -16.85 -0.49 -1.21
N TYR A 31 -16.35 0.74 -1.07
CA TYR A 31 -17.13 1.97 -1.33
C TYR A 31 -16.78 2.67 -2.64
N GLY A 32 -15.64 2.32 -3.24
CA GLY A 32 -15.10 2.98 -4.44
C GLY A 32 -14.24 4.20 -4.11
N TYR A 33 -13.21 4.44 -4.93
CA TYR A 33 -12.26 5.55 -4.74
C TYR A 33 -12.97 6.89 -4.55
N GLY A 34 -13.99 7.22 -5.36
CA GLY A 34 -14.68 8.52 -5.29
C GLY A 34 -15.37 8.79 -3.95
N LYS A 35 -15.88 7.76 -3.27
CA LYS A 35 -16.67 7.90 -2.03
C LYS A 35 -15.85 7.83 -0.75
N THR A 36 -14.59 7.38 -0.83
CA THR A 36 -13.68 7.31 0.32
C THR A 36 -12.81 8.56 0.39
N ASN A 37 -12.64 9.17 1.55
CA ASN A 37 -11.68 10.25 1.78
C ASN A 37 -10.67 9.89 2.88
N VAL A 38 -9.66 10.74 3.09
CA VAL A 38 -8.60 10.51 4.11
C VAL A 38 -9.16 10.48 5.53
N ALA A 39 -10.24 11.24 5.81
CA ALA A 39 -10.89 11.21 7.11
C ALA A 39 -11.64 9.89 7.37
N ASP A 40 -12.19 9.24 6.34
CA ASP A 40 -12.77 7.91 6.47
C ASP A 40 -11.71 6.87 6.87
N ILE A 41 -10.55 6.90 6.20
CA ILE A 41 -9.42 6.02 6.51
C ILE A 41 -8.93 6.27 7.94
N ALA A 42 -8.77 7.54 8.33
CA ALA A 42 -8.36 7.92 9.68
C ALA A 42 -9.34 7.41 10.74
N ARG A 43 -10.65 7.64 10.52
CA ARG A 43 -11.73 7.21 11.41
C ARG A 43 -11.75 5.69 11.60
N GLU A 44 -11.63 4.93 10.52
CA GLU A 44 -11.61 3.47 10.55
C GLU A 44 -10.40 2.92 11.32
N LEU A 45 -9.27 3.65 11.31
CA LEU A 45 -8.05 3.29 12.05
C LEU A 45 -7.98 3.85 13.47
N GLY A 46 -8.96 4.64 13.90
CA GLY A 46 -8.91 5.35 15.18
C GLY A 46 -7.81 6.42 15.25
N MET A 47 -7.43 7.00 14.11
CA MET A 47 -6.39 8.02 13.97
C MET A 47 -7.00 9.39 13.65
N SER A 48 -6.25 10.47 13.94
CA SER A 48 -6.60 11.78 13.39
C SER A 48 -6.21 11.88 11.91
N PRO A 49 -6.94 12.64 11.08
CA PRO A 49 -6.52 12.91 9.69
C PRO A 49 -5.12 13.52 9.61
N ALA A 50 -4.76 14.40 10.56
CA ALA A 50 -3.43 14.98 10.66
C ALA A 50 -2.34 13.92 10.85
N ASN A 51 -2.62 12.82 11.56
CA ASN A 51 -1.68 11.71 11.68
C ASN A 51 -1.46 11.01 10.33
N ILE A 52 -2.51 10.76 9.56
CA ILE A 52 -2.40 10.16 8.22
C ILE A 52 -1.53 11.04 7.30
N TYR A 53 -1.70 12.36 7.36
CA TYR A 53 -0.93 13.30 6.56
C TYR A 53 0.59 13.35 6.91
N ARG A 54 1.02 12.75 8.03
CA ARG A 54 2.45 12.55 8.35
C ARG A 54 3.10 11.40 7.54
N PHE A 55 2.28 10.54 6.94
CA PHE A 55 2.72 9.39 6.13
C PHE A 55 2.48 9.62 4.65
N PHE A 56 1.37 10.27 4.29
CA PHE A 56 0.99 10.53 2.90
C PHE A 56 0.46 11.95 2.76
N ALA A 57 1.00 12.73 1.82
CA ALA A 57 0.59 14.09 1.55
C ALA A 57 -0.82 14.18 0.94
N SER A 58 -1.32 13.12 0.31
CA SER A 58 -2.65 13.14 -0.32
C SER A 58 -3.32 11.77 -0.44
N LYS A 59 -4.64 11.79 -0.69
CA LYS A 59 -5.41 10.59 -1.09
C LYS A 59 -4.87 9.95 -2.38
N VAL A 60 -4.37 10.76 -3.32
CA VAL A 60 -3.79 10.27 -4.58
C VAL A 60 -2.53 9.47 -4.29
N GLU A 61 -1.67 9.95 -3.40
CA GLU A 61 -0.45 9.25 -3.01
C GLU A 61 -0.76 7.92 -2.31
N ILE A 62 -1.76 7.89 -1.41
CA ILE A 62 -2.26 6.65 -0.80
C ILE A 62 -2.70 5.67 -1.89
N HIS A 63 -3.49 6.15 -2.86
CA HIS A 63 -3.99 5.30 -3.93
C HIS A 63 -2.88 4.78 -4.85
N GLN A 64 -1.90 5.62 -5.20
CA GLN A 64 -0.71 5.21 -5.96
C GLN A 64 0.09 4.15 -5.22
N ALA A 65 0.28 4.30 -3.90
CA ALA A 65 0.96 3.31 -3.07
C ALA A 65 0.20 1.98 -2.99
N VAL A 66 -1.14 2.01 -2.88
CA VAL A 66 -1.99 0.81 -2.98
C VAL A 66 -1.81 0.14 -4.35
N CYS A 67 -1.92 0.89 -5.45
CA CYS A 67 -1.72 0.37 -6.80
C CYS A 67 -0.32 -0.23 -6.98
N GLY A 68 0.72 0.41 -6.42
CA GLY A 68 2.09 -0.08 -6.42
C GLY A 68 2.22 -1.43 -5.72
N ARG A 69 1.62 -1.61 -4.53
CA ARG A 69 1.58 -2.90 -3.82
C ARG A 69 0.90 -3.99 -4.65
N MET A 70 -0.25 -3.67 -5.25
CA MET A 70 -1.00 -4.63 -6.08
C MET A 70 -0.25 -5.05 -7.34
N LEU A 71 0.38 -4.09 -8.03
CA LEU A 71 1.20 -4.35 -9.22
C LEU A 71 2.44 -5.17 -8.85
N GLY A 72 3.12 -4.85 -7.76
CA GLY A 72 4.26 -5.62 -7.27
C GLY A 72 3.91 -7.06 -6.94
N ALA A 73 2.78 -7.28 -6.24
CA ALA A 73 2.29 -8.63 -5.94
C ALA A 73 1.92 -9.41 -7.21
N SER A 74 1.23 -8.77 -8.16
CA SER A 74 0.89 -9.37 -9.46
C SER A 74 2.14 -9.73 -10.26
N TYR A 75 3.14 -8.85 -10.27
CA TYR A 75 4.41 -9.08 -10.94
C TYR A 75 5.17 -10.25 -10.30
N ALA A 76 5.26 -10.30 -8.97
CA ALA A 76 5.89 -11.41 -8.27
C ALA A 76 5.20 -12.74 -8.60
N MET A 77 3.87 -12.79 -8.56
CA MET A 77 3.10 -13.98 -8.90
C MET A 77 3.35 -14.43 -10.35
N ALA A 78 3.29 -13.50 -11.31
CA ALA A 78 3.57 -13.80 -12.71
C ALA A 78 5.01 -14.31 -12.91
N TYR A 79 5.98 -13.73 -12.18
CA TYR A 79 7.36 -14.16 -12.23
C TYR A 79 7.53 -15.57 -11.63
N GLU A 80 6.85 -15.90 -10.52
CA GLU A 80 6.86 -17.26 -9.95
C GLU A 80 6.32 -18.29 -10.96
N ILE A 81 5.22 -17.98 -11.64
CA ILE A 81 4.63 -18.87 -12.66
C ILE A 81 5.58 -19.09 -13.83
N MET A 82 6.24 -18.02 -14.30
CA MET A 82 7.22 -18.09 -15.39
C MET A 82 8.36 -19.06 -15.07
N ARG A 83 8.83 -19.09 -13.82
CA ARG A 83 9.97 -19.92 -13.39
C ARG A 83 9.59 -21.36 -13.01
N LEU A 84 8.31 -21.73 -13.06
CA LEU A 84 7.91 -23.11 -12.87
C LEU A 84 8.46 -23.97 -14.03
N PRO A 85 9.15 -25.09 -13.74
CA PRO A 85 9.70 -25.99 -14.77
C PRO A 85 8.62 -26.91 -15.33
N ILE A 86 7.47 -26.33 -15.70
CA ILE A 86 6.32 -27.01 -16.29
C ILE A 86 6.05 -26.40 -17.66
N SER A 87 5.57 -27.23 -18.60
CA SER A 87 5.25 -26.75 -19.94
C SER A 87 4.11 -25.74 -19.89
N ALA A 88 3.93 -24.94 -20.96
CA ALA A 88 2.83 -23.98 -21.01
C ALA A 88 1.43 -24.65 -20.98
N GLU A 89 1.33 -25.91 -21.38
CA GLU A 89 0.09 -26.70 -21.33
C GLU A 89 -0.26 -27.17 -19.91
N GLU A 90 0.75 -27.28 -19.04
CA GLU A 90 0.62 -27.74 -17.65
C GLU A 90 0.52 -26.59 -16.62
N ARG A 91 0.47 -25.33 -17.09
CA ARG A 91 0.29 -24.12 -16.26
C ARG A 91 -1.18 -23.81 -16.04
#